data_AF-A0A0N4XQW7-F1
#
_entry.id   AF-A0A0N4XQW7-F1
#
_cell.length_a   1.000
_cell.length_b   1.000
_cell.length_c   1.000
_cell.angle_alpha   90.00
_cell.angle_beta   90.00
_cell.angle_gamma   90.00
#
_symmetry.space_group_name_H-M   'P 1'
#
loop_
_entity.id
_entity.type
_entity.pdbx_description
1 polymer ?
#
loop_
_entity_poly.entity_id
_entity_poly.type
_entity_poly.pdbx_seq_one_letter_code
_entity_poly.pdbx_strand_id
1 'polypeptide(L)' 'MRIADPSGSINFTIMNAEVQDLFEPGDIIKIKNGFTNVHRGMLNLSCGRQGEFMKSGDFMLLYSETPNMSEFNSEYAAM' A
#
# COMPACT_ATOMS: atom_id res chain seq x y z
N MET A 1 -3.92 3.41 -4.87
CA MET A 1 -3.72 4.57 -3.96
C MET A 1 -2.32 4.53 -3.40
N ARG A 2 -1.78 5.63 -2.85
CA ARG A 2 -0.51 5.62 -2.12
C ARG A 2 -0.80 5.60 -0.62
N ILE A 3 -0.11 4.74 0.11
CA ILE A 3 -0.16 4.66 1.57
C ILE A 3 1.25 4.88 2.11
N ALA A 4 1.35 5.27 3.39
CA ALA A 4 2.62 5.56 4.03
C ALA A 4 2.60 5.23 5.52
N ASP A 5 3.79 4.95 6.05
CA ASP A 5 4.08 4.81 7.48
C ASP A 5 5.36 5.61 7.81
N PRO A 6 5.89 5.59 9.05
CA PRO A 6 7.10 6.35 9.37
C PRO A 6 8.34 5.98 8.53
N SER A 7 8.35 4.80 7.89
CA SER A 7 9.48 4.28 7.11
C SER A 7 9.47 4.69 5.64
N GLY A 8 8.32 5.15 5.11
CA GLY A 8 8.20 5.57 3.72
C GLY A 8 6.81 5.33 3.14
N SER A 9 6.70 5.37 1.81
CA SER A 9 5.44 5.18 1.10
C SER A 9 5.49 4.06 0.07
N ILE A 10 4.33 3.50 -0.26
CA ILE A 10 4.17 2.48 -1.29
C ILE A 10 2.82 2.62 -1.99
N ASN A 11 2.77 2.26 -3.27
CA ASN A 11 1.52 2.06 -3.98
C ASN A 11 0.80 0.84 -3.41
N PHE A 12 -0.49 1.02 -3.18
CA PHE A 12 -1.40 0.01 -2.66
C PHE A 12 -2.58 -0.20 -3.62
N THR A 13 -2.83 -1.46 -3.95
CA THR A 13 -3.95 -1.91 -4.78
C THR A 13 -4.89 -2.81 -3.97
N ILE A 14 -6.13 -2.39 -3.82
CA ILE A 14 -7.20 -3.24 -3.31
C ILE A 14 -7.73 -4.04 -4.50
N MET A 15 -7.59 -5.36 -4.46
CA MET A 15 -8.05 -6.20 -5.59
C MET A 15 -9.54 -6.54 -5.53
N ASN A 16 -10.22 -6.19 -4.43
CA ASN A 16 -11.66 -6.36 -4.30
C ASN A 16 -12.38 -5.06 -4.68
N ALA A 17 -13.05 -5.05 -5.84
CA ALA A 17 -13.72 -3.89 -6.41
C ALA A 17 -14.87 -3.35 -5.53
N GLU A 18 -15.54 -4.22 -4.75
CA GLU A 18 -16.70 -3.82 -3.93
C GLU A 18 -16.33 -2.90 -2.76
N VAL A 19 -15.06 -2.90 -2.36
CA VAL A 19 -14.57 -2.23 -1.15
C VAL A 19 -13.46 -1.23 -1.44
N GLN A 20 -13.10 -1.03 -2.72
CA GLN A 20 -12.07 -0.10 -3.14
C GLN A 20 -12.44 1.36 -2.77
N ASP A 21 -13.73 1.70 -2.85
CA ASP A 21 -14.27 3.05 -2.66
C ASP A 21 -14.60 3.36 -1.19
N LEU A 22 -14.34 2.42 -0.27
CA LEU A 22 -14.58 2.63 1.16
C LEU A 22 -13.51 3.51 1.82
N PHE A 23 -12.38 3.73 1.16
CA PHE A 23 -11.23 4.43 1.72
C PHE A 23 -11.01 5.78 1.03
N GLU A 24 -10.79 6.78 1.86
CA GLU A 24 -10.50 8.14 1.44
C GLU A 24 -9.09 8.56 1.89
N PRO A 25 -8.46 9.53 1.21
CA PRO A 25 -7.20 10.09 1.67
C PRO A 25 -7.30 10.57 3.12
N GLY A 26 -6.35 10.14 3.95
CA GLY A 26 -6.32 10.44 5.39
C GLY A 26 -6.87 9.31 6.27
N ASP A 27 -7.54 8.31 5.70
CA ASP A 27 -7.88 7.11 6.44
C ASP A 27 -6.62 6.37 6.89
N ILE A 28 -6.64 5.92 8.15
CA ILE A 28 -5.59 5.08 8.71
C ILE A 28 -6.11 3.65 8.66
N ILE A 29 -5.32 2.76 8.07
CA ILE A 29 -5.75 1.37 7.82
C ILE A 29 -4.76 0.38 8.41
N LYS A 30 -5.29 -0.73 8.93
CA LYS A 30 -4.51 -1.91 9.29
C LYS A 30 -4.70 -2.95 8.19
N ILE A 31 -3.59 -3.41 7.62
CA ILE A 31 -3.57 -4.43 6.56
C ILE A 31 -2.97 -5.72 7.15
N LYS A 32 -3.60 -6.86 6.88
CA LYS A 32 -3.10 -8.20 7.21
C LYS A 32 -3.17 -9.10 6.00
N ASN A 33 -2.20 -10.01 5.88
CA ASN A 33 -2.08 -10.94 4.75
C ASN A 33 -2.12 -10.25 3.38
N GLY A 34 -1.58 -9.02 3.30
CA GLY A 34 -1.26 -8.38 2.04
C GLY A 34 -0.04 -9.06 1.40
N PHE A 35 0.12 -8.89 0.09
CA PHE A 35 1.25 -9.43 -0.65
C PHE A 35 1.84 -8.36 -1.55
N THR A 36 3.13 -8.47 -1.80
CA THR A 36 3.84 -7.56 -2.70
C THR A 36 4.08 -8.20 -4.06
N ASN A 37 4.04 -7.41 -5.11
CA ASN A 37 4.45 -7.82 -6.44
C ASN A 37 5.30 -6.74 -7.10
N VAL A 38 6.23 -7.15 -7.94
CA VAL A 38 6.98 -6.24 -8.81
C VAL A 38 6.34 -6.24 -10.19
N HIS A 39 6.10 -5.05 -10.75
CA HIS A 39 5.66 -4.90 -12.13
C HIS A 39 6.42 -3.75 -12.80
N ARG A 40 7.07 -4.03 -13.93
CA ARG A 40 7.87 -3.03 -14.69
C ARG A 40 8.88 -2.29 -13.78
N GLY A 41 9.56 -3.03 -12.91
CA GLY A 41 10.56 -2.48 -11.98
C GLY A 41 9.99 -1.68 -10.80
N MET A 42 8.68 -1.66 -10.60
CA MET A 42 8.03 -0.96 -9.48
C MET A 42 7.44 -1.98 -8.51
N LEU A 43 7.73 -1.81 -7.22
CA LEU A 43 7.12 -2.62 -6.16
C LEU A 43 5.72 -2.09 -5.85
N ASN A 44 4.75 -2.99 -5.69
CA ASN A 44 3.38 -2.66 -5.33
C ASN A 44 2.92 -3.56 -4.18
N LEU A 45 2.19 -3.00 -3.23
CA LEU A 45 1.47 -3.75 -2.22
C LEU A 45 0.04 -4.00 -2.73
N SER A 46 -0.44 -5.23 -2.61
CA SER A 46 -1.79 -5.60 -2.98
C SER A 46 -2.48 -6.35 -1.85
N CYS A 47 -3.79 -6.17 -1.72
CA CYS A 47 -4.61 -6.96 -0.81
C CYS A 47 -5.82 -7.53 -1.55
N GLY A 48 -5.91 -8.85 -1.59
CA GLY A 48 -6.99 -9.59 -2.26
C GLY A 48 -7.93 -10.26 -1.27
N ARG A 49 -8.71 -11.24 -1.76
CA ARG A 49 -9.77 -11.93 -1.01
C ARG A 49 -9.32 -12.61 0.29
N GLN A 50 -8.06 -13.05 0.38
CA GLN A 50 -7.51 -13.70 1.58
C GLN A 50 -6.86 -12.71 2.56
N GLY A 51 -6.72 -11.46 2.16
CA GLY A 51 -6.20 -10.40 3.01
C GLY A 51 -7.30 -9.62 3.71
N GLU A 52 -6.95 -8.98 4.80
CA GLU A 52 -7.85 -8.13 5.58
C GLU A 52 -7.31 -6.70 5.57
N PHE A 53 -8.23 -5.74 5.44
CA PHE A 53 -7.92 -4.33 5.63
C PHE A 53 -9.09 -3.67 6.35
N MET A 54 -8.78 -2.86 7.36
CA MET A 54 -9.78 -2.20 8.20
C MET A 54 -9.33 -0.79 8.54
N LYS A 55 -10.28 0.16 8.59
CA LYS A 55 -10.01 1.49 9.14
C LYS A 55 -9.67 1.35 10.63
N SER A 56 -8.58 1.98 11.06
CA SER A 56 -8.19 2.17 12.45
C SER A 56 -8.54 3.59 12.87
N GLY A 57 -9.01 3.76 14.10
CA GLY A 57 -9.38 5.07 14.65
C GLY A 57 -8.21 5.88 15.20
N ASP A 58 -6.97 5.50 14.89
CA ASP A 58 -5.76 6.10 15.47
C ASP A 58 -5.44 7.44 14.81
N PHE A 59 -6.22 8.48 15.08
CA PHE A 59 -5.86 9.85 14.68
C PHE A 59 -4.41 10.14 15.12
N MET A 60 -3.57 10.67 14.22
CA MET A 60 -2.14 11.01 14.44
C MET A 60 -1.07 9.95 14.10
N LEU A 61 -1.30 9.04 13.15
CA LEU A 61 -0.20 8.22 12.62
C LEU A 61 0.82 9.11 11.88
N LEU A 62 2.06 9.15 12.39
CA LEU A 62 3.18 9.76 11.67
C LEU A 62 3.46 8.97 10.39
N TYR A 63 3.73 9.66 9.30
CA TYR A 63 4.07 9.05 8.03
C TYR A 63 5.19 9.81 7.32
N SER A 64 5.94 9.11 6.47
CA SER A 64 6.91 9.69 5.55
C SER A 64 6.51 9.33 4.12
N GLU A 65 6.55 10.30 3.20
CA GLU A 65 6.38 10.00 1.78
C GLU A 65 7.65 9.43 1.15
N THR A 66 8.80 9.58 1.82
CA THR A 66 10.11 9.19 1.33
C THR A 66 10.78 8.13 2.22
N PRO A 67 11.43 7.12 1.63
CA PRO A 67 11.44 6.80 0.19
C PRO A 67 10.07 6.32 -0.30
N ASN A 68 9.79 6.53 -1.58
CA ASN A 68 8.66 5.89 -2.26
C ASN A 68 9.14 4.54 -2.82
N MET A 69 8.74 3.46 -2.15
CA MET A 69 9.12 2.09 -2.49
C MET A 69 8.62 1.64 -3.88
N SER A 70 7.63 2.35 -4.44
CA SER A 70 7.08 2.08 -5.76
C SER A 70 7.73 2.88 -6.88
N GLU A 71 8.79 3.64 -6.61
CA GLU A 71 9.61 4.19 -7.68
C GLU A 71 10.27 3.07 -8.50
N PHE A 72 10.57 3.38 -9.76
CA PHE A 72 11.27 2.44 -10.61
C PHE A 72 12.63 2.09 -10.01
N ASN A 73 12.89 0.80 -9.85
CA ASN A 73 14.17 0.26 -9.44
C ASN A 73 14.67 -0.72 -10.52
N SER A 74 15.88 -0.50 -11.00
CA SER A 74 16.53 -1.35 -12.01
C SER A 74 16.78 -2.78 -11.52
N GLU A 75 17.01 -2.98 -10.23
CA GLU A 75 17.18 -4.31 -9.63
C GLU A 75 15.87 -5.09 -9.67
N TYR A 76 14.76 -4.44 -9.35
CA TYR A 76 13.42 -5.03 -9.46
C TYR A 76 13.06 -5.32 -10.92
N ALA A 77 13.51 -4.50 -11.87
CA ALA A 77 13.28 -4.73 -13.30
C ALA A 77 14.07 -5.92 -13.86
N ALA A 78 15.12 -6.36 -13.15
CA ALA A 78 15.96 -7.48 -13.54
C ALA A 78 15.54 -8.83 -12.93
N MET A 79 14.55 -8.84 -12.03
CA MET A 79 13.92 -10.04 -11.47
C MET A 79 12.81 -10.57 -12.39
#